data_AF-A0A9Q4QYD4-F1
#
_entry.id   AF-A0A9Q4QYD4-F1
#
_cell.length_a   1.000
_cell.length_b   1.000
_cell.length_c   1.000
_cell.angle_alpha   90.00
_cell.angle_beta   90.00
_cell.angle_gamma   90.00
#
_symmetry.space_group_name_H-M   'P 1'
#
loop_
_entity.id
_entity.type
_entity.pdbx_description
1 polymer ?
#
loop_
_entity_poly.entity_id
_entity_poly.type
_entity_poly.pdbx_seq_one_letter_code
_entity_poly.pdbx_strand_id
1 'polypeptide(L)'
;ETGNEEDRIKVANEAAYLYAPLAHKLGLYKLKSELEDLSLKYTQKETYYFIKDKLNETKASRDKYIAAFIEPIQKKVAEAGLKFDIKGRTKSIHSIWNKIQKQKTPFEGIYDLFAIRIILDSEPDPAKEKQECWQVYSIVTDMYQPNPKRLRDWLSIPKSNGYESLHITVMGPEGKWVEVQIRTRRMDEIAERGLAAHWRYKGIKGETGLDEWLTSVREALENADNDSMKVMDQFKMDLYEDEVFVFTPKGDLFKLAKGATVLDFAFHIHSKLGCKCIGAKVNGKNVQLKQKLNSGDQVEIMTSNTQTPKQDWLNIVTTSKARTKIRQALKEMVARQHAFAKETLERKFKNRKLEYDEATMMRLIKRLGFKNVTEFYQRIADGGLDVNEILDKYIEQQKRDSDTHDEIVYRSAEGYNLQTAQEETTSKEDVLVIDQNLKGLEFKLAKCCNPIYGDDVFGFVTVSGGIKIHRSDCPNANQMRERFGYRIVKARWAGKSEGTQYPITLRVVGHDDIG
;
A
#
# COMPACT_ATOMS: atom_id res chain seq x y z
N GLU A 1 -40.45 16.65 -19.10
CA GLU A 1 -40.47 15.96 -17.79
C GLU A 1 -40.49 14.46 -18.04
N THR A 2 -40.09 13.66 -17.05
CA THR A 2 -39.90 12.19 -17.04
C THR A 2 -38.58 11.66 -17.62
N GLY A 3 -37.69 11.19 -16.73
CA GLY A 3 -36.49 10.41 -17.06
C GLY A 3 -35.22 10.74 -16.26
N ASN A 4 -35.02 12.00 -15.87
CA ASN A 4 -33.70 12.50 -15.47
C ASN A 4 -33.68 13.18 -14.08
N GLU A 5 -34.73 13.02 -13.27
CA GLU A 5 -34.84 13.69 -11.95
C GLU A 5 -33.93 13.04 -10.91
N GLU A 6 -33.88 11.71 -10.88
CA GLU A 6 -32.89 10.99 -10.06
C GLU A 6 -31.46 11.36 -10.44
N ASP A 7 -31.16 11.45 -11.73
CA ASP A 7 -29.82 11.81 -12.19
C ASP A 7 -29.49 13.29 -11.90
N ARG A 8 -30.47 14.20 -11.98
CA ARG A 8 -30.30 15.58 -11.49
C ARG A 8 -30.04 15.62 -9.99
N ILE A 9 -30.70 14.79 -9.19
CA ILE A 9 -30.45 14.69 -7.74
C ILE A 9 -29.07 14.09 -7.48
N LYS A 10 -28.65 13.06 -8.23
CA LYS A 10 -27.30 12.48 -8.14
C LYS A 10 -26.23 13.54 -8.45
N VAL A 11 -26.36 14.25 -9.56
CA VAL A 11 -25.43 15.33 -9.94
C VAL A 11 -25.47 16.49 -8.93
N ALA A 12 -26.65 16.86 -8.43
CA ALA A 12 -26.77 17.89 -7.40
C ALA A 12 -26.08 17.48 -6.09
N ASN A 13 -26.22 16.21 -5.68
CA ASN A 13 -25.53 15.65 -4.53
C ASN A 13 -24.02 15.63 -4.78
N GLU A 14 -23.56 15.16 -5.93
CA GLU A 14 -22.14 15.19 -6.30
C GLU A 14 -21.57 16.62 -6.27
N ALA A 15 -22.30 17.59 -6.82
CA ALA A 15 -21.94 19.01 -6.77
C ALA A 15 -21.81 19.53 -5.34
N ALA A 16 -22.73 19.18 -4.43
CA ALA A 16 -22.66 19.61 -3.03
C ALA A 16 -21.59 18.88 -2.21
N TYR A 17 -21.41 17.58 -2.43
CA TYR A 17 -20.53 16.74 -1.60
C TYR A 17 -19.09 16.69 -2.09
N LEU A 18 -18.82 16.98 -3.36
CA LEU A 18 -17.48 16.91 -3.95
C LEU A 18 -17.01 18.25 -4.52
N TYR A 19 -17.72 18.79 -5.51
CA TYR A 19 -17.21 19.94 -6.27
C TYR A 19 -17.28 21.27 -5.49
N ALA A 20 -18.33 21.51 -4.70
CA ALA A 20 -18.43 22.72 -3.88
C ALA A 20 -17.34 22.81 -2.78
N PRO A 21 -17.07 21.74 -1.99
CA PRO A 21 -15.93 21.70 -1.07
C PRO A 21 -14.58 21.89 -1.75
N LEU A 22 -14.40 21.28 -2.93
CA LEU A 22 -13.19 21.45 -3.73
C LEU A 22 -13.01 22.91 -4.18
N ALA A 23 -14.06 23.53 -4.71
CA ALA A 23 -14.06 24.95 -5.07
C ALA A 23 -13.74 25.84 -3.85
N HIS A 24 -14.25 25.49 -2.67
CA HIS A 24 -13.94 26.21 -1.42
C HIS A 24 -12.45 26.17 -1.06
N LYS A 25 -11.81 25.00 -1.15
CA LYS A 25 -10.37 24.85 -0.88
C LYS A 25 -9.51 25.60 -1.90
N LEU A 26 -9.92 25.63 -3.16
CA LEU A 26 -9.24 26.39 -4.22
C LEU A 26 -9.49 27.91 -4.12
N GLY A 27 -10.33 28.37 -3.18
CA GLY A 27 -10.69 29.78 -3.02
C GLY A 27 -11.68 30.30 -4.06
N LEU A 28 -12.31 29.42 -4.83
CA LEU A 28 -13.29 29.75 -5.88
C LEU A 28 -14.69 29.98 -5.27
N TYR A 29 -14.84 31.02 -4.44
CA TYR A 29 -16.07 31.24 -3.67
C TYR A 29 -17.30 31.53 -4.52
N LYS A 30 -17.14 32.19 -5.68
CA LYS A 30 -18.25 32.42 -6.61
C LYS A 30 -18.81 31.09 -7.13
N LEU A 31 -17.92 30.23 -7.65
CA LEU A 31 -18.27 28.91 -8.15
C LEU A 31 -18.87 28.03 -7.04
N LYS A 32 -18.26 28.04 -5.85
CA LYS A 32 -18.79 27.35 -4.67
C LYS A 32 -20.24 27.75 -4.39
N SER A 33 -20.50 29.05 -4.31
CA SER A 33 -21.83 29.57 -3.95
C SER A 33 -22.87 29.21 -5.02
N GLU A 34 -22.50 29.25 -6.29
CA GLU A 34 -23.36 28.83 -7.41
C GLU A 34 -23.65 27.33 -7.36
N LEU A 35 -22.65 26.48 -7.14
CA LEU A 35 -22.82 25.03 -7.01
C LEU A 35 -23.71 24.66 -5.81
N GLU A 36 -23.51 25.31 -4.66
CA GLU A 36 -24.32 25.09 -3.45
C GLU A 36 -25.78 25.50 -3.63
N ASP A 37 -26.04 26.66 -4.25
CA ASP A 37 -27.41 27.14 -4.52
C ASP A 37 -28.11 26.27 -5.58
N LEU A 38 -27.41 25.88 -6.65
CA LEU A 38 -27.93 24.96 -7.65
C LEU A 38 -28.22 23.58 -7.06
N SER A 39 -27.32 23.06 -6.23
CA SER A 39 -27.54 21.79 -5.55
C SER A 39 -28.78 21.85 -4.66
N LEU A 40 -28.93 22.91 -3.86
CA LEU A 40 -30.10 23.08 -2.99
C LEU A 40 -31.41 23.19 -3.78
N LYS A 41 -31.38 23.86 -4.95
CA LYS A 41 -32.55 23.99 -5.83
C LYS A 41 -33.11 22.63 -6.29
N TYR A 42 -32.25 21.64 -6.50
CA TYR A 42 -32.67 20.31 -6.95
C TYR A 42 -32.87 19.32 -5.79
N THR A 43 -32.10 19.43 -4.71
CA THR A 43 -32.24 18.53 -3.54
C THR A 43 -33.41 18.92 -2.64
N GLN A 44 -33.67 20.22 -2.44
CA GLN A 44 -34.74 20.75 -1.58
C GLN A 44 -35.43 21.94 -2.24
N LYS A 45 -36.20 21.64 -3.29
CA LYS A 45 -36.85 22.63 -4.16
C LYS A 45 -37.78 23.58 -3.39
N GLU A 46 -38.64 23.06 -2.51
CA GLU A 46 -39.60 23.86 -1.74
C GLU A 46 -38.89 24.89 -0.87
N THR A 47 -37.86 24.47 -0.13
CA THR A 47 -37.06 25.34 0.73
C THR A 47 -36.32 26.41 -0.07
N TYR A 48 -35.76 26.05 -1.22
CA TYR A 48 -35.07 26.99 -2.09
C TYR A 48 -36.00 28.11 -2.57
N TYR A 49 -37.19 27.76 -3.07
CA TYR A 49 -38.16 28.75 -3.55
C TYR A 49 -38.76 29.57 -2.40
N PHE A 50 -39.03 28.95 -1.25
CA PHE A 50 -39.47 29.66 -0.04
C PHE A 50 -38.50 30.79 0.36
N ILE A 51 -37.20 30.48 0.47
CA ILE A 51 -36.19 31.48 0.83
C ILE A 51 -36.04 32.53 -0.28
N LYS A 52 -36.10 32.12 -1.55
CA LYS A 52 -36.01 33.02 -2.70
C LYS A 52 -37.16 34.04 -2.71
N ASP A 53 -38.38 33.61 -2.47
CA ASP A 53 -39.57 34.47 -2.51
C ASP A 53 -39.55 35.44 -1.32
N LYS A 54 -39.21 34.96 -0.11
CA LYS A 54 -39.04 35.80 1.08
C LYS A 54 -37.93 36.86 0.93
N LEU A 55 -36.83 36.49 0.26
CA LEU A 55 -35.76 37.44 -0.09
C LEU A 55 -36.24 38.53 -1.05
N ASN A 56 -37.10 38.18 -2.02
CA ASN A 56 -37.65 39.12 -2.98
C ASN A 56 -38.67 40.07 -2.33
N GLU A 57 -39.55 39.55 -1.46
CA GLU A 57 -40.53 40.35 -0.69
C GLU A 57 -39.84 41.45 0.14
N THR A 58 -38.71 41.13 0.75
CA THR A 58 -37.96 42.04 1.64
C THR A 58 -36.89 42.87 0.93
N LYS A 59 -36.77 42.78 -0.40
CA LYS A 59 -35.68 43.41 -1.15
C LYS A 59 -35.67 44.94 -1.01
N ALA A 60 -36.81 45.60 -1.25
CA ALA A 60 -36.89 47.05 -1.24
C ALA A 60 -36.60 47.66 0.14
N SER A 61 -37.10 47.06 1.22
CA SER A 61 -36.85 47.54 2.59
C SER A 61 -35.40 47.36 3.00
N ARG A 62 -34.77 46.24 2.61
CA ARG A 62 -33.34 46.02 2.85
C ARG A 62 -32.45 46.95 2.05
N ASP A 63 -32.73 47.17 0.76
CA ASP A 63 -31.91 48.05 -0.08
C ASP A 63 -31.92 49.48 0.49
N LYS A 64 -33.07 49.94 1.02
CA LYS A 64 -33.18 51.20 1.75
C LYS A 64 -32.35 51.22 3.04
N TYR A 65 -32.40 50.15 3.83
CA TYR A 65 -31.60 50.03 5.06
C TYR A 65 -30.09 50.01 4.76
N ILE A 66 -29.69 49.24 3.75
CA ILE A 66 -28.30 49.14 3.29
C ILE A 66 -27.80 50.52 2.86
N ALA A 67 -28.58 51.26 2.06
CA ALA A 67 -28.21 52.61 1.65
C ALA A 67 -28.05 53.56 2.86
N ALA A 68 -28.97 53.52 3.82
CA ALA A 68 -28.90 54.34 5.04
C ALA A 68 -27.69 54.00 5.94
N PHE A 69 -27.23 52.75 5.93
CA PHE A 69 -26.02 52.34 6.65
C PHE A 69 -24.74 52.74 5.89
N ILE A 70 -24.74 52.64 4.55
CA ILE A 70 -23.56 52.90 3.71
C ILE A 70 -23.27 54.40 3.61
N GLU A 71 -24.28 55.25 3.44
CA GLU A 71 -24.11 56.67 3.16
C GLU A 71 -23.22 57.41 4.20
N PRO A 72 -23.40 57.21 5.52
CA PRO A 72 -22.55 57.85 6.53
C PRO A 72 -21.10 57.35 6.49
N ILE A 73 -20.91 56.04 6.26
CA ILE A 73 -19.56 55.44 6.18
C ILE A 73 -18.84 55.97 4.94
N GLN A 74 -19.53 56.05 3.81
CA GLN A 74 -18.98 56.56 2.56
C GLN A 74 -18.45 57.99 2.71
N LYS A 75 -19.18 58.87 3.43
CA LYS A 75 -18.72 60.24 3.69
C LYS A 75 -17.42 60.25 4.52
N LYS A 76 -17.38 59.53 5.65
CA LYS A 76 -16.18 59.49 6.51
C LYS A 76 -14.96 58.84 5.86
N VAL A 77 -15.15 57.76 5.09
CA VAL A 77 -14.03 57.10 4.40
C VAL A 77 -13.50 57.98 3.27
N ALA A 78 -14.37 58.77 2.60
CA ALA A 78 -13.94 59.75 1.61
C ALA A 78 -13.20 60.93 2.24
N GLU A 79 -13.64 61.42 3.40
CA GLU A 79 -12.93 62.45 4.20
C GLU A 79 -11.54 61.99 4.64
N ALA A 80 -11.36 60.69 4.88
CA ALA A 80 -10.06 60.10 5.18
C ALA A 80 -9.11 60.02 3.96
N GLY A 81 -9.56 60.42 2.76
CA GLY A 81 -8.75 60.46 1.54
C GLY A 81 -8.54 59.09 0.87
N LEU A 82 -9.29 58.06 1.28
CA LEU A 82 -9.17 56.72 0.73
C LEU A 82 -10.05 56.56 -0.53
N LYS A 83 -9.57 55.80 -1.51
CA LYS A 83 -10.37 55.38 -2.67
C LYS A 83 -10.99 54.02 -2.38
N PHE A 84 -12.30 53.91 -2.53
CA PHE A 84 -13.01 52.68 -2.14
C PHE A 84 -14.30 52.47 -2.94
N ASP A 85 -14.81 51.25 -2.88
CA ASP A 85 -16.09 50.80 -3.42
C ASP A 85 -16.84 50.05 -2.32
N ILE A 86 -18.02 50.53 -1.92
CA ILE A 86 -18.87 49.89 -0.91
C ILE A 86 -20.05 49.22 -1.59
N LYS A 87 -20.21 47.92 -1.34
CA LYS A 87 -21.32 47.13 -1.88
C LYS A 87 -22.05 46.41 -0.77
N GLY A 88 -23.38 46.51 -0.77
CA GLY A 88 -24.23 45.60 -0.03
C GLY A 88 -24.28 44.26 -0.75
N ARG A 89 -23.85 43.18 -0.08
CA ARG A 89 -23.95 41.81 -0.60
C ARG A 89 -25.02 41.04 0.19
N THR A 90 -25.91 40.38 -0.54
CA THR A 90 -26.84 39.41 0.04
C THR A 90 -26.16 38.05 0.19
N LYS A 91 -26.44 37.34 1.29
CA LYS A 91 -25.95 35.97 1.46
C LYS A 91 -26.64 35.03 0.45
N SER A 92 -25.95 33.95 0.05
CA SER A 92 -26.51 32.95 -0.86
C SER A 92 -27.67 32.20 -0.21
N ILE A 93 -28.56 31.61 -1.02
CA ILE A 93 -29.75 30.91 -0.51
C ILE A 93 -29.32 29.72 0.37
N HIS A 94 -28.31 28.98 -0.08
CA HIS A 94 -27.72 27.88 0.68
C HIS A 94 -27.11 28.33 2.01
N SER A 95 -26.44 29.49 2.03
CA SER A 95 -25.88 30.03 3.29
C SER A 95 -26.97 30.43 4.29
N ILE A 96 -28.10 30.96 3.81
CA ILE A 96 -29.25 31.31 4.65
C ILE A 96 -29.90 30.04 5.18
N TRP A 97 -30.08 29.03 4.33
CA TRP A 97 -30.62 27.74 4.75
C TRP A 97 -29.76 27.07 5.83
N ASN A 98 -28.43 27.02 5.63
CA ASN A 98 -27.51 26.49 6.63
C ASN A 98 -27.59 27.24 7.97
N LYS A 99 -27.88 28.55 7.95
CA LYS A 99 -28.09 29.34 9.17
C LYS A 99 -29.40 28.98 9.86
N ILE A 100 -30.50 28.85 9.12
CA ILE A 100 -31.79 28.40 9.64
C ILE A 100 -31.62 27.06 10.36
N GLN A 101 -30.93 26.11 9.72
CA GLN A 101 -30.69 24.79 10.31
C GLN A 101 -29.80 24.85 11.57
N LYS A 102 -28.70 25.61 11.53
CA LYS A 102 -27.76 25.71 12.68
C LYS A 102 -28.35 26.45 13.87
N GLN A 103 -29.09 27.54 13.63
CA GLN A 103 -29.65 28.40 14.69
C GLN A 103 -31.03 27.94 15.16
N LYS A 104 -31.70 27.07 14.39
CA LYS A 104 -33.08 26.61 14.63
C LYS A 104 -34.07 27.77 14.79
N THR A 105 -33.84 28.85 14.04
CA THR A 105 -34.68 30.05 14.03
C THR A 105 -35.43 30.18 12.71
N PRO A 106 -36.66 30.74 12.71
CA PRO A 106 -37.39 31.04 11.48
C PRO A 106 -36.66 32.12 10.67
N PHE A 107 -36.99 32.24 9.38
CA PHE A 107 -36.34 33.17 8.45
C PHE A 107 -36.34 34.62 8.96
N GLU A 108 -37.44 35.05 9.58
CA GLU A 108 -37.63 36.39 10.14
C GLU A 108 -36.70 36.68 11.31
N GLY A 109 -36.23 35.65 12.03
CA GLY A 109 -35.29 35.75 13.14
C GLY A 109 -33.82 35.88 12.72
N ILE A 110 -33.52 35.85 11.42
CA ILE A 110 -32.14 35.93 10.91
C ILE A 110 -31.79 37.40 10.68
N TYR A 111 -31.05 37.99 11.63
CA TYR A 111 -30.60 39.38 11.51
C TYR A 111 -29.48 39.60 10.48
N ASP A 112 -28.76 38.54 10.13
CA ASP A 112 -27.53 38.60 9.31
C ASP A 112 -27.75 38.01 7.90
N LEU A 113 -28.71 38.61 7.18
CA LEU A 113 -29.09 38.24 5.80
C LEU A 113 -28.22 38.94 4.73
N PHE A 114 -27.62 40.07 5.09
CA PHE A 114 -26.75 40.85 4.23
C PHE A 114 -25.46 41.18 4.98
N ALA A 115 -24.41 41.42 4.21
CA ALA A 115 -23.14 41.94 4.70
C ALA A 115 -22.74 43.13 3.85
N ILE A 116 -21.98 44.05 4.42
CA ILE A 116 -21.46 45.21 3.72
C ILE A 116 -20.00 44.96 3.43
N ARG A 117 -19.63 45.11 2.16
CA ARG A 117 -18.27 44.89 1.70
C ARG A 117 -17.67 46.23 1.32
N ILE A 118 -16.56 46.58 1.95
CA ILE A 118 -15.76 47.76 1.63
C ILE A 118 -14.49 47.27 0.92
N ILE A 119 -14.34 47.64 -0.35
CA ILE A 119 -13.21 47.29 -1.20
C ILE A 119 -12.36 48.52 -1.39
N LEU A 120 -11.14 48.52 -0.84
CA LEU A 120 -10.19 49.62 -0.94
C LEU A 120 -9.35 49.51 -2.21
N ASP A 121 -9.16 50.63 -2.89
CA ASP A 121 -8.22 50.77 -4.01
C ASP A 121 -6.89 51.31 -3.47
N SER A 122 -6.10 50.39 -2.91
CA SER A 122 -4.80 50.65 -2.29
C SER A 122 -3.66 50.38 -3.26
N GLU A 123 -2.50 50.95 -2.98
CA GLU A 123 -1.28 50.63 -3.73
C GLU A 123 -0.78 49.21 -3.44
N PRO A 124 -0.02 48.62 -4.39
CA PRO A 124 0.84 47.44 -4.32
C PRO A 124 1.39 46.84 -3.03
N ASP A 125 1.45 47.62 -1.96
CA ASP A 125 2.30 47.39 -0.80
C ASP A 125 1.52 46.69 0.32
N PRO A 126 1.87 45.44 0.68
CA PRO A 126 1.18 44.69 1.74
C PRO A 126 1.10 45.41 3.08
N ALA A 127 2.07 46.26 3.44
CA ALA A 127 2.04 47.01 4.68
C ALA A 127 0.96 48.10 4.64
N LYS A 128 0.91 48.84 3.52
CA LYS A 128 -0.06 49.91 3.29
C LYS A 128 -1.49 49.38 3.12
N GLU A 129 -1.67 48.28 2.38
CA GLU A 129 -2.97 47.60 2.25
C GLU A 129 -3.59 47.26 3.62
N LYS A 130 -2.77 46.72 4.52
CA LYS A 130 -3.21 46.35 5.88
C LYS A 130 -3.53 47.59 6.73
N GLN A 131 -2.69 48.62 6.67
CA GLN A 131 -2.92 49.87 7.40
C GLN A 131 -4.25 50.52 6.99
N GLU A 132 -4.52 50.63 5.69
CA GLU A 132 -5.76 51.24 5.19
C GLU A 132 -7.01 50.43 5.59
N CYS A 133 -6.93 49.08 5.59
CA CYS A 133 -8.02 48.25 6.09
C CYS A 133 -8.31 48.49 7.58
N TRP A 134 -7.26 48.63 8.40
CA TRP A 134 -7.40 48.95 9.83
C TRP A 134 -7.90 50.37 10.07
N GLN A 135 -7.52 51.33 9.22
CA GLN A 135 -8.04 52.69 9.27
C GLN A 135 -9.56 52.71 9.02
N VAL A 136 -10.04 51.99 8.01
CA VAL A 136 -11.49 51.84 7.77
C VAL A 136 -12.18 51.14 8.92
N TYR A 137 -11.55 50.12 9.52
CA TYR A 137 -12.08 49.48 10.71
C TYR A 137 -12.32 50.48 11.84
N SER A 138 -11.33 51.33 12.15
CA SER A 138 -11.46 52.37 13.17
C SER A 138 -12.61 53.33 12.86
N ILE A 139 -12.74 53.78 11.60
CA ILE A 139 -13.85 54.65 11.17
C ILE A 139 -15.20 53.99 11.43
N VAL A 140 -15.35 52.70 11.11
CA VAL A 140 -16.61 51.97 11.31
C VAL A 140 -16.91 51.77 12.80
N THR A 141 -15.91 51.43 13.62
CA THR A 141 -16.10 51.23 15.06
C THR A 141 -16.34 52.51 15.85
N ASP A 142 -15.87 53.65 15.35
CA ASP A 142 -16.14 54.97 15.93
C ASP A 142 -17.59 55.41 15.66
N MET A 143 -18.20 54.92 14.58
CA MET A 143 -19.58 55.24 14.21
C MET A 143 -20.60 54.29 14.82
N TYR A 144 -20.27 53.01 14.91
CA TYR A 144 -21.18 51.95 15.32
C TYR A 144 -20.55 51.06 16.37
N GLN A 145 -21.31 50.72 17.41
CA GLN A 145 -20.82 49.91 18.52
C GLN A 145 -20.36 48.52 18.02
N PRO A 146 -19.09 48.14 18.18
CA PRO A 146 -18.57 46.86 17.70
C PRO A 146 -18.87 45.72 18.69
N ASN A 147 -18.93 44.49 18.18
CA ASN A 147 -18.92 43.28 19.00
C ASN A 147 -17.54 42.60 18.96
N PRO A 148 -16.71 42.73 20.01
CA PRO A 148 -15.34 42.20 20.02
C PRO A 148 -15.26 40.69 19.81
N LYS A 149 -16.27 39.92 20.26
CA LYS A 149 -16.30 38.46 20.09
C LYS A 149 -16.44 38.04 18.62
N ARG A 150 -16.94 38.93 17.77
CA ARG A 150 -17.20 38.71 16.35
C ARG A 150 -16.20 39.42 15.43
N LEU A 151 -15.08 39.90 15.96
CA LEU A 151 -13.93 40.31 15.16
C LEU A 151 -13.21 39.08 14.60
N ARG A 152 -12.91 39.10 13.31
CA ARG A 152 -12.04 38.10 12.66
C ARG A 152 -11.01 38.83 11.79
N ASP A 153 -9.76 38.76 12.22
CA ASP A 153 -8.62 39.32 11.49
C ASP A 153 -7.98 38.24 10.60
N TRP A 154 -8.45 38.16 9.35
CA TRP A 154 -7.81 37.33 8.32
C TRP A 154 -6.77 38.11 7.50
N LEU A 155 -6.42 39.35 7.87
CA LEU A 155 -5.32 40.10 7.25
C LEU A 155 -3.98 39.71 7.86
N SER A 156 -3.94 39.52 9.18
CA SER A 156 -2.76 39.05 9.89
C SER A 156 -2.56 37.55 9.74
N ILE A 157 -3.67 36.80 9.72
CA ILE A 157 -3.66 35.33 9.61
C ILE A 157 -4.56 34.92 8.44
N PRO A 158 -4.06 34.91 7.19
CA PRO A 158 -4.85 34.48 6.04
C PRO A 158 -5.31 33.02 6.18
N LYS A 159 -6.47 32.69 5.59
CA LYS A 159 -6.94 31.29 5.56
C LYS A 159 -6.06 30.43 4.63
N SER A 160 -6.18 29.10 4.74
CA SER A 160 -5.44 28.15 3.89
C SER A 160 -5.66 28.32 2.39
N ASN A 161 -6.83 28.82 1.98
CA ASN A 161 -7.15 29.11 0.59
C ASN A 161 -6.73 30.51 0.11
N GLY A 162 -5.90 31.22 0.89
CA GLY A 162 -5.43 32.57 0.58
C GLY A 162 -6.45 33.68 0.83
N TYR A 163 -7.59 33.37 1.48
CA TYR A 163 -8.59 34.38 1.79
C TYR A 163 -8.08 35.39 2.84
N GLU A 164 -8.10 36.67 2.46
CA GLU A 164 -7.69 37.82 3.27
C GLU A 164 -8.86 38.81 3.37
N SER A 165 -9.28 39.15 4.60
CA SER A 165 -10.26 40.20 4.88
C SER A 165 -10.37 40.44 6.39
N LEU A 166 -10.68 41.67 6.77
CA LEU A 166 -11.05 42.00 8.15
C LEU A 166 -12.56 41.98 8.29
N HIS A 167 -13.09 41.14 9.18
CA HIS A 167 -14.53 41.05 9.44
C HIS A 167 -14.86 41.58 10.82
N ILE A 168 -15.86 42.44 10.89
CA ILE A 168 -16.41 42.94 12.13
C ILE A 168 -17.93 42.91 12.08
N THR A 169 -18.56 42.63 13.23
CA THR A 169 -20.00 42.85 13.40
C THR A 169 -20.23 44.09 14.26
N VAL A 170 -21.01 45.04 13.75
CA VAL A 170 -21.36 46.28 14.45
C VAL A 170 -22.87 46.42 14.61
N MET A 171 -23.29 47.19 15.61
CA MET A 171 -24.70 47.52 15.81
C MET A 171 -25.11 48.67 14.88
N GLY A 172 -25.91 48.37 13.87
CA GLY A 172 -26.43 49.35 12.93
C GLY A 172 -27.64 50.14 13.45
N PRO A 173 -28.18 51.06 12.63
CA PRO A 173 -29.44 51.74 12.89
C PRO A 173 -30.56 50.71 13.14
N GLU A 174 -31.55 51.03 13.97
CA GLU A 174 -32.64 50.10 14.37
C GLU A 174 -32.20 48.89 15.23
N GLY A 175 -30.98 48.88 15.78
CA GLY A 175 -30.52 47.83 16.70
C GLY A 175 -30.27 46.47 16.03
N LYS A 176 -30.02 46.47 14.72
CA LYS A 176 -29.68 45.26 13.96
C LYS A 176 -28.17 45.08 13.86
N TRP A 177 -27.69 43.86 14.05
CA TRP A 177 -26.28 43.51 13.86
C TRP A 177 -25.94 43.42 12.38
N VAL A 178 -24.96 44.20 11.93
CA VAL A 178 -24.49 44.24 10.54
C VAL A 178 -23.05 43.75 10.48
N GLU A 179 -22.79 42.78 9.60
CA GLU A 179 -21.43 42.30 9.31
C GLU A 179 -20.79 43.20 8.23
N VAL A 180 -19.63 43.77 8.56
CA VAL A 180 -18.81 44.59 7.65
C VAL A 180 -17.52 43.84 7.33
N GLN A 181 -17.25 43.69 6.04
CA GLN A 181 -16.08 43.02 5.49
C GLN A 181 -15.20 44.06 4.80
N ILE A 182 -13.97 44.22 5.27
CA ILE A 182 -13.02 45.20 4.77
C ILE A 182 -11.88 44.45 4.09
N ARG A 183 -11.54 44.84 2.86
CA ARG A 183 -10.45 44.24 2.07
C ARG A 183 -10.00 45.16 0.94
N THR A 184 -8.84 44.90 0.35
CA THR A 184 -8.38 45.62 -0.85
C THR A 184 -8.88 44.96 -2.13
N ARG A 185 -8.73 45.63 -3.28
CA ARG A 185 -9.09 45.06 -4.60
C ARG A 185 -8.34 43.77 -4.91
N ARG A 186 -7.05 43.67 -4.57
CA ARG A 186 -6.26 42.43 -4.70
C ARG A 186 -6.87 41.30 -3.87
N MET A 187 -7.18 41.56 -2.60
CA MET A 187 -7.80 40.60 -1.70
C MET A 187 -9.21 40.19 -2.16
N ASP A 188 -9.98 41.13 -2.72
CA ASP A 188 -11.29 40.86 -3.34
C ASP A 188 -11.17 39.90 -4.53
N GLU A 189 -10.20 40.12 -5.42
CA GLU A 189 -9.94 39.25 -6.56
C GLU A 189 -9.53 37.83 -6.12
N ILE A 190 -8.63 37.70 -5.15
CA ILE A 190 -8.23 36.40 -4.59
C ILE A 190 -9.43 35.71 -3.94
N ALA A 191 -10.28 36.45 -3.24
CA ALA A 191 -11.46 35.88 -2.60
C ALA A 191 -12.57 35.46 -3.59
N GLU A 192 -12.66 36.04 -4.79
CA GLU A 192 -13.70 35.68 -5.77
C GLU A 192 -13.21 34.65 -6.79
N ARG A 193 -11.92 34.72 -7.18
CA ARG A 193 -11.29 33.89 -8.22
C ARG A 193 -10.25 32.90 -7.69
N GLY A 194 -10.04 32.86 -6.38
CA GLY A 194 -9.13 31.91 -5.73
C GLY A 194 -7.67 32.08 -6.12
N LEU A 195 -6.92 31.00 -5.95
CA LEU A 195 -5.48 30.92 -6.20
C LEU A 195 -5.10 31.15 -7.69
N ALA A 196 -6.03 30.98 -8.63
CA ALA A 196 -5.82 31.28 -10.05
C ALA A 196 -5.57 32.78 -10.30
N ALA A 197 -6.18 33.67 -9.51
CA ALA A 197 -5.89 35.11 -9.58
C ALA A 197 -4.55 35.46 -8.92
N HIS A 198 -4.11 34.69 -7.92
CA HIS A 198 -2.84 34.89 -7.22
C HIS A 198 -1.62 34.61 -8.15
N TRP A 199 -1.71 33.58 -9.02
CA TRP A 199 -0.66 33.27 -10.01
C TRP A 199 -0.35 34.45 -10.95
N ARG A 200 -1.38 35.22 -11.32
CA ARG A 200 -1.24 36.38 -12.23
C ARG A 200 -0.53 37.56 -11.57
N TYR A 201 -0.59 37.69 -10.25
CA TYR A 201 -0.09 38.86 -9.52
C TYR A 201 1.31 38.68 -8.91
N LYS A 202 1.70 37.48 -8.47
CA LYS A 202 2.98 37.28 -7.75
C LYS A 202 4.10 36.60 -8.56
N GLY A 203 3.81 36.04 -9.73
CA GLY A 203 4.83 35.27 -10.47
C GLY A 203 5.35 34.05 -9.69
N ILE A 204 6.26 33.31 -10.31
CA ILE A 204 6.66 31.91 -10.00
C ILE A 204 7.22 31.66 -8.57
N LYS A 205 7.32 32.67 -7.69
CA LYS A 205 8.06 32.57 -6.41
C LYS A 205 7.24 32.56 -5.12
N GLY A 206 5.92 32.38 -5.14
CA GLY A 206 5.16 32.41 -3.88
C GLY A 206 3.83 31.66 -3.86
N GLU A 207 3.86 30.35 -3.60
CA GLU A 207 3.37 29.77 -2.33
C GLU A 207 3.35 28.24 -2.40
N THR A 208 3.92 27.60 -1.37
CA THR A 208 4.01 26.15 -1.20
C THR A 208 2.68 25.47 -0.86
N GLY A 209 1.62 26.21 -0.48
CA GLY A 209 0.40 25.64 0.09
C GLY A 209 -0.49 24.85 -0.90
N LEU A 210 -0.67 25.35 -2.13
CA LEU A 210 -1.43 24.64 -3.17
C LEU A 210 -0.62 23.48 -3.74
N ASP A 211 0.68 23.69 -3.98
CA ASP A 211 1.58 22.62 -4.43
C ASP A 211 1.69 21.53 -3.37
N GLU A 212 1.79 21.86 -2.08
CA GLU A 212 1.73 20.88 -0.97
C GLU A 212 0.38 20.18 -0.92
N TRP A 213 -0.73 20.90 -1.14
CA TRP A 213 -2.06 20.28 -1.17
C TRP A 213 -2.20 19.33 -2.38
N LEU A 214 -1.84 19.76 -3.59
CA LEU A 214 -1.84 18.94 -4.80
C LEU A 214 -0.89 17.75 -4.68
N THR A 215 0.28 17.96 -4.08
CA THR A 215 1.25 16.90 -3.78
C THR A 215 0.67 15.92 -2.76
N SER A 216 -0.03 16.39 -1.72
CA SER A 216 -0.69 15.50 -0.75
C SER A 216 -1.84 14.70 -1.37
N VAL A 217 -2.58 15.30 -2.30
CA VAL A 217 -3.62 14.63 -3.08
C VAL A 217 -2.98 13.57 -3.97
N ARG A 218 -1.88 13.92 -4.65
CA ARG A 218 -1.13 13.00 -5.48
C ARG A 218 -0.53 11.86 -4.66
N GLU A 219 0.08 12.13 -3.52
CA GLU A 219 0.61 11.13 -2.60
C GLU A 219 -0.50 10.22 -2.05
N ALA A 220 -1.69 10.76 -1.74
CA ALA A 220 -2.83 9.96 -1.29
C ALA A 220 -3.36 9.05 -2.40
N LEU A 221 -3.36 9.51 -3.66
CA LEU A 221 -3.75 8.72 -4.83
C LEU A 221 -2.69 7.68 -5.22
N GLU A 222 -1.40 8.02 -5.12
CA GLU A 222 -0.27 7.12 -5.45
C GLU A 222 -0.08 6.02 -4.40
N ASN A 223 -0.41 6.27 -3.13
CA ASN A 223 -0.37 5.28 -2.05
C ASN A 223 -1.69 4.51 -1.86
N ALA A 224 -2.65 4.66 -2.78
CA ALA A 224 -3.92 3.95 -2.74
C ALA A 224 -3.74 2.49 -3.17
N ASP A 225 -3.41 1.60 -2.23
CA ASP A 225 -3.58 0.17 -2.44
C ASP A 225 -5.09 -0.15 -2.58
N ASN A 226 -5.56 -0.36 -3.81
CA ASN A 226 -6.83 -0.98 -4.29
C ASN A 226 -8.19 -0.62 -3.62
N ASP A 227 -8.26 0.22 -2.59
CA ASP A 227 -9.48 0.52 -1.83
C ASP A 227 -9.85 2.01 -1.94
N SER A 228 -10.27 2.39 -3.16
CA SER A 228 -10.62 3.78 -3.56
C SER A 228 -11.70 4.42 -2.68
N MET A 229 -12.58 3.61 -2.08
CA MET A 229 -13.64 4.06 -1.18
C MET A 229 -13.08 4.69 0.11
N LYS A 230 -12.04 4.08 0.70
CA LYS A 230 -11.38 4.59 1.92
C LYS A 230 -10.58 5.87 1.67
N VAL A 231 -10.00 5.99 0.48
CA VAL A 231 -9.28 7.20 0.06
C VAL A 231 -10.26 8.36 -0.07
N MET A 232 -11.43 8.12 -0.66
CA MET A 232 -12.47 9.15 -0.80
C MET A 232 -13.00 9.61 0.56
N ASP A 233 -13.20 8.70 1.51
CA ASP A 233 -13.62 9.07 2.87
C ASP A 233 -12.53 9.80 3.66
N GLN A 234 -11.24 9.47 3.48
CA GLN A 234 -10.14 10.26 4.05
C GLN A 234 -10.06 11.66 3.42
N PHE A 235 -10.24 11.76 2.11
CA PHE A 235 -10.24 13.03 1.38
C PHE A 235 -11.39 13.94 1.85
N LYS A 236 -12.58 13.36 2.09
CA LYS A 236 -13.72 14.09 2.68
C LYS A 236 -13.39 14.70 4.04
N MET A 237 -12.74 13.95 4.95
CA MET A 237 -12.42 14.46 6.28
C MET A 237 -11.51 15.71 6.22
N ASP A 238 -10.50 15.70 5.34
CA ASP A 238 -9.58 16.85 5.18
C ASP A 238 -10.25 18.09 4.52
N LEU A 239 -11.35 17.90 3.78
CA LEU A 239 -12.08 18.95 3.07
C LEU A 239 -13.02 19.77 3.97
N TYR A 240 -13.61 19.16 5.00
CA TYR A 240 -14.71 19.74 5.80
C TYR A 240 -14.30 20.27 7.18
N GLU A 241 -13.08 20.01 7.65
CA GLU A 241 -12.71 20.40 9.02
C GLU A 241 -12.42 21.91 9.16
N ASP A 242 -13.06 22.52 10.16
CA ASP A 242 -12.66 23.84 10.67
C ASP A 242 -11.17 23.78 11.06
N GLU A 243 -10.44 24.88 10.92
CA GLU A 243 -9.02 24.93 11.28
C GLU A 243 -8.86 25.40 12.74
N VAL A 244 -7.96 24.74 13.48
CA VAL A 244 -7.50 25.19 14.80
C VAL A 244 -6.09 25.75 14.71
N PHE A 245 -5.87 26.85 15.42
CA PHE A 245 -4.61 27.57 15.45
C PHE A 245 -3.88 27.30 16.76
N VAL A 246 -2.69 26.71 16.69
CA VAL A 246 -1.89 26.35 17.86
C VAL A 246 -0.52 27.02 17.81
N PHE A 247 0.01 27.36 18.99
CA PHE A 247 1.25 28.08 19.13
C PHE A 247 2.37 27.17 19.65
N THR A 248 3.58 27.36 19.15
CA THR A 248 4.78 26.80 19.79
C THR A 248 5.17 27.63 21.01
N PRO A 249 6.04 27.12 21.90
CA PRO A 249 6.60 27.91 23.00
C PRO A 249 7.38 29.14 22.52
N LYS A 250 7.88 29.11 21.28
CA LYS A 250 8.61 30.21 20.63
C LYS A 250 7.70 31.26 20.00
N GLY A 251 6.39 31.02 19.96
CA GLY A 251 5.41 31.93 19.36
C GLY A 251 5.08 31.65 17.89
N ASP A 252 5.60 30.57 17.31
CA ASP A 252 5.26 30.19 15.94
C ASP A 252 3.83 29.67 15.87
N LEU A 253 3.07 30.14 14.88
CA LEU A 253 1.67 29.78 14.67
C LEU A 253 1.58 28.62 13.66
N PHE A 254 0.92 27.53 14.07
CA PHE A 254 0.61 26.39 13.21
C PHE A 254 -0.89 26.21 13.03
N LYS A 255 -1.27 25.78 11.81
CA LYS A 255 -2.66 25.52 11.42
C LYS A 255 -2.87 24.02 11.36
N LEU A 256 -3.84 23.51 12.11
CA LEU A 256 -4.21 22.09 12.13
C LEU A 256 -5.71 21.93 11.89
N ALA A 257 -6.12 20.72 11.53
CA ALA A 257 -7.54 20.41 11.39
C ALA A 257 -8.21 20.26 12.77
N LYS A 258 -9.49 20.63 12.90
CA LYS A 258 -10.20 20.65 14.18
C LYS A 258 -10.34 19.25 14.74
N GLY A 259 -9.86 19.09 15.97
CA GLY A 259 -9.80 17.78 16.63
C GLY A 259 -8.49 17.04 16.39
N ALA A 260 -7.51 17.69 15.74
CA ALA A 260 -6.12 17.25 15.75
C ALA A 260 -5.62 17.01 17.18
N THR A 261 -4.89 15.92 17.34
CA THR A 261 -4.28 15.57 18.61
C THR A 261 -2.90 16.20 18.78
N VAL A 262 -2.39 16.15 19.99
CA VAL A 262 -0.98 16.47 20.29
C VAL A 262 -0.01 15.70 19.37
N LEU A 263 -0.31 14.42 19.10
CA LEU A 263 0.55 13.60 18.24
C LEU A 263 0.50 14.07 16.78
N ASP A 264 -0.67 14.48 16.30
CA ASP A 264 -0.81 15.09 14.97
C ASP A 264 0.05 16.35 14.84
N PHE A 265 0.05 17.22 15.86
CA PHE A 265 0.91 18.40 15.89
C PHE A 265 2.40 18.06 15.83
N ALA A 266 2.84 17.03 16.55
CA ALA A 266 4.24 16.59 16.52
C ALA A 266 4.70 16.11 15.14
N PHE A 267 3.87 15.31 14.45
CA PHE A 267 4.13 14.87 13.08
C PHE A 267 3.98 15.98 12.03
N HIS A 268 3.19 17.00 12.35
CA HIS A 268 3.03 18.20 11.52
C HIS A 268 4.31 19.04 11.52
N ILE A 269 4.91 19.28 12.69
CA ILE A 269 6.19 20.00 12.81
C ILE A 269 7.30 19.24 12.10
N HIS A 270 7.55 17.97 12.50
CA HIS A 270 8.61 17.18 11.90
C HIS A 270 8.42 15.68 12.17
N SER A 271 8.62 14.82 11.15
CA SER A 271 8.43 13.38 11.30
C SER A 271 9.32 12.77 12.39
N LYS A 272 10.60 13.16 12.46
CA LYS A 272 11.52 12.72 13.55
C LYS A 272 11.07 13.17 14.95
N LEU A 273 10.42 14.33 15.06
CA LEU A 273 9.90 14.83 16.35
C LEU A 273 8.70 13.99 16.77
N GLY A 274 7.77 13.74 15.83
CA GLY A 274 6.65 12.82 16.02
C GLY A 274 7.08 11.43 16.46
N CYS A 275 8.08 10.82 15.79
CA CYS A 275 8.59 9.50 16.16
C CYS A 275 9.16 9.41 17.58
N LYS A 276 9.70 10.52 18.11
CA LYS A 276 10.29 10.60 19.44
C LYS A 276 9.33 11.14 20.51
N CYS A 277 8.08 11.41 20.17
CA CYS A 277 7.10 12.05 21.04
C CYS A 277 6.61 11.09 22.15
N ILE A 278 6.74 11.50 23.41
CA ILE A 278 6.19 10.75 24.56
C ILE A 278 4.90 11.40 25.08
N GLY A 279 4.85 12.73 25.05
CA GLY A 279 3.75 13.52 25.58
C GLY A 279 3.91 14.99 25.18
N ALA A 280 3.05 15.84 25.73
CA ALA A 280 3.19 17.28 25.57
C ALA A 280 2.72 18.03 26.81
N LYS A 281 3.09 19.31 26.87
CA LYS A 281 2.49 20.30 27.75
C LYS A 281 1.62 21.23 26.93
N VAL A 282 0.36 21.37 27.32
CA VAL A 282 -0.56 22.37 26.74
C VAL A 282 -0.80 23.44 27.79
N ASN A 283 -0.48 24.69 27.46
CA ASN A 283 -0.57 25.84 28.36
C ASN A 283 0.13 25.59 29.72
N GLY A 284 1.30 24.94 29.68
CA GLY A 284 2.10 24.58 30.86
C GLY A 284 1.66 23.32 31.62
N LYS A 285 0.54 22.68 31.25
CA LYS A 285 0.04 21.45 31.90
C LYS A 285 0.39 20.21 31.09
N ASN A 286 0.91 19.16 31.74
CA ASN A 286 1.18 17.87 31.09
C ASN A 286 -0.13 17.23 30.61
N VAL A 287 -0.17 16.83 29.34
CA VAL A 287 -1.30 16.15 28.71
C VAL A 287 -0.86 14.87 27.99
N GLN A 288 -1.81 13.97 27.78
CA GLN A 288 -1.59 12.74 27.02
C GLN A 288 -1.56 13.00 25.51
N LEU A 289 -0.97 12.07 24.74
CA LEU A 289 -0.88 12.13 23.29
C LEU A 289 -2.24 12.23 22.57
N LYS A 290 -3.31 11.69 23.18
CA LYS A 290 -4.68 11.69 22.63
C LYS A 290 -5.42 13.01 22.84
N GLN A 291 -4.88 13.95 23.62
CA GLN A 291 -5.54 15.22 23.89
C GLN A 291 -5.78 15.97 22.58
N LYS A 292 -7.03 16.40 22.37
CA LYS A 292 -7.42 17.25 21.23
C LYS A 292 -7.02 18.69 21.51
N LEU A 293 -6.48 19.35 20.49
CA LEU A 293 -6.02 20.73 20.55
C LEU A 293 -7.15 21.71 20.22
N ASN A 294 -7.17 22.84 20.91
CA ASN A 294 -8.09 23.95 20.66
C ASN A 294 -7.35 25.16 20.10
N SER A 295 -8.09 26.04 19.42
CA SER A 295 -7.53 27.31 18.93
C SER A 295 -7.06 28.18 20.10
N GLY A 296 -5.81 28.63 20.05
CA GLY A 296 -5.18 29.43 21.10
C GLY A 296 -4.28 28.65 22.06
N ASP A 297 -4.25 27.31 21.95
CA ASP A 297 -3.41 26.49 22.82
C ASP A 297 -1.92 26.64 22.47
N GLN A 298 -1.09 26.83 23.50
CA GLN A 298 0.36 26.77 23.40
C GLN A 298 0.81 25.34 23.71
N VAL A 299 1.49 24.68 22.76
CA VAL A 299 1.82 23.26 22.82
C VAL A 299 3.34 23.05 22.80
N GLU A 300 3.88 22.48 23.86
CA GLU A 300 5.28 22.07 23.98
C GLU A 300 5.37 20.54 23.90
N ILE A 301 6.10 20.01 22.91
CA ILE A 301 6.24 18.56 22.73
C ILE A 301 7.40 18.03 23.56
N MET A 302 7.15 16.97 24.32
CA MET A 302 8.16 16.26 25.09
C MET A 302 8.68 15.05 24.29
N THR A 303 9.99 14.98 24.08
CA THR A 303 10.64 13.92 23.31
C THR A 303 11.62 13.09 24.13
N SER A 304 11.78 11.81 23.76
CA SER A 304 12.89 10.96 24.22
C SER A 304 13.60 10.28 23.06
N ASN A 305 14.89 9.98 23.25
CA ASN A 305 15.69 9.23 22.31
C ASN A 305 15.36 7.73 22.28
N THR A 306 14.74 7.18 23.32
CA THR A 306 14.33 5.77 23.40
C THR A 306 12.96 5.52 22.78
N GLN A 307 12.19 6.56 22.50
CA GLN A 307 10.84 6.44 21.98
C GLN A 307 10.86 6.10 20.49
N THR A 308 10.07 5.09 20.12
CA THR A 308 9.83 4.66 18.74
C THR A 308 8.33 4.69 18.42
N PRO A 309 7.95 4.88 17.15
CA PRO A 309 6.55 4.86 16.75
C PRO A 309 5.94 3.47 16.96
N LYS A 310 4.70 3.45 17.45
CA LYS A 310 3.94 2.22 17.71
C LYS A 310 2.72 2.12 16.79
N GLN A 311 2.25 0.90 16.54
CA GLN A 311 1.08 0.67 15.69
C GLN A 311 -0.20 1.32 16.28
N ASP A 312 -0.34 1.33 17.61
CA ASP A 312 -1.48 1.94 18.31
C ASP A 312 -1.62 3.44 18.04
N TRP A 313 -0.54 4.12 17.64
CA TRP A 313 -0.59 5.54 17.32
C TRP A 313 -1.52 5.86 16.14
N LEU A 314 -1.71 4.90 15.22
CA LEU A 314 -2.66 5.04 14.10
C LEU A 314 -4.11 5.22 14.57
N ASN A 315 -4.45 4.72 15.76
CA ASN A 315 -5.77 4.87 16.38
C ASN A 315 -5.91 6.21 17.14
N ILE A 316 -4.79 6.87 17.43
CA ILE A 316 -4.74 8.14 18.17
C ILE A 316 -4.79 9.32 17.20
N VAL A 317 -4.00 9.26 16.12
CA VAL A 317 -3.94 10.32 15.12
C VAL A 317 -5.22 10.44 14.31
N THR A 318 -5.68 11.68 14.14
CA THR A 318 -6.84 11.99 13.31
C THR A 318 -6.45 12.39 11.90
N THR A 319 -5.30 13.05 11.73
CA THR A 319 -4.90 13.63 10.44
C THR A 319 -4.33 12.59 9.48
N SER A 320 -4.67 12.72 8.18
CA SER A 320 -4.16 11.87 7.10
C SER A 320 -2.63 11.94 7.00
N LYS A 321 -2.07 13.16 7.02
CA LYS A 321 -0.62 13.42 6.96
C LYS A 321 0.15 12.70 8.07
N ALA A 322 -0.33 12.73 9.31
CA ALA A 322 0.32 12.03 10.42
C ALA A 322 0.20 10.50 10.26
N ARG A 323 -0.96 9.99 9.84
CA ARG A 323 -1.15 8.55 9.57
C ARG A 323 -0.19 8.03 8.52
N THR A 324 -0.03 8.73 7.41
CA THR A 324 0.90 8.35 6.33
C THR A 324 2.34 8.33 6.83
N LYS A 325 2.77 9.38 7.54
CA LYS A 325 4.13 9.46 8.13
C LYS A 325 4.40 8.36 9.15
N ILE A 326 3.41 8.01 9.99
CA ILE A 326 3.55 6.92 10.96
C ILE A 326 3.69 5.57 10.24
N ARG A 327 2.85 5.30 9.23
CA ARG A 327 2.96 4.06 8.43
C ARG A 327 4.31 3.95 7.74
N GLN A 328 4.79 5.04 7.16
CA GLN A 328 6.13 5.10 6.55
C GLN A 328 7.21 4.80 7.59
N ALA A 329 7.17 5.45 8.76
CA ALA A 329 8.16 5.24 9.81
C ALA A 329 8.15 3.79 10.35
N LEU A 330 6.98 3.17 10.49
CA LEU A 330 6.85 1.76 10.86
C LEU A 330 7.44 0.84 9.79
N LYS A 331 7.18 1.12 8.50
CA LYS A 331 7.73 0.35 7.37
C LYS A 331 9.25 0.47 7.30
N GLU A 332 9.81 1.66 7.50
CA GLU A 332 11.25 1.89 7.56
C GLU A 332 11.91 1.19 8.76
N MET A 333 11.22 1.13 9.91
CA MET A 333 11.72 0.41 11.09
C MET A 333 11.80 -1.10 10.82
N VAL A 334 10.76 -1.67 10.23
CA VAL A 334 10.74 -3.07 9.78
C VAL A 334 11.85 -3.35 8.77
N ALA A 335 12.05 -2.46 7.78
CA ALA A 335 13.10 -2.61 6.78
C ALA A 335 14.51 -2.57 7.41
N ARG A 336 14.73 -1.71 8.41
CA ARG A 336 15.99 -1.67 9.16
C ARG A 336 16.24 -2.93 9.98
N GLN A 337 15.21 -3.43 10.67
CA GLN A 337 15.30 -4.70 11.41
C GLN A 337 15.63 -5.87 10.47
N HIS A 338 15.00 -5.91 9.30
CA HIS A 338 15.28 -6.89 8.27
C HIS A 338 16.74 -6.83 7.80
N ALA A 339 17.26 -5.64 7.50
CA ALA A 339 18.65 -5.46 7.08
C ALA A 339 19.64 -5.93 8.16
N PHE A 340 19.38 -5.59 9.42
CA PHE A 340 20.20 -6.02 10.56
C PHE A 340 20.18 -7.55 10.76
N ALA A 341 19.02 -8.18 10.61
CA ALA A 341 18.89 -9.64 10.68
C ALA A 341 19.67 -10.33 9.54
N LYS A 342 19.58 -9.78 8.31
CA LYS A 342 20.33 -10.27 7.16
C LYS A 342 21.84 -10.16 7.39
N GLU A 343 22.33 -9.01 7.82
CA GLU A 343 23.75 -8.79 8.13
C GLU A 343 24.24 -9.73 9.25
N THR A 344 23.43 -9.91 10.30
CA THR A 344 23.75 -10.81 11.41
C THR A 344 23.89 -12.26 10.95
N LEU A 345 22.97 -12.69 10.07
CA LEU A 345 23.01 -14.00 9.45
C LEU A 345 24.27 -14.17 8.59
N GLU A 346 24.53 -13.24 7.66
CA GLU A 346 25.72 -13.26 6.78
C GLU A 346 27.04 -13.30 7.55
N ARG A 347 27.16 -12.51 8.62
CA ARG A 347 28.35 -12.51 9.49
C ARG A 347 28.56 -13.89 10.13
N LYS A 348 27.49 -14.56 10.56
CA LYS A 348 27.56 -15.89 11.16
C LYS A 348 27.87 -16.99 10.13
N PHE A 349 27.36 -16.88 8.91
CA PHE A 349 27.76 -17.72 7.77
C PHE A 349 29.27 -17.63 7.50
N LYS A 350 29.81 -16.41 7.42
CA LYS A 350 31.26 -16.18 7.26
C LYS A 350 32.09 -16.76 8.40
N ASN A 351 31.65 -16.58 9.65
CA ASN A 351 32.34 -17.12 10.82
C ASN A 351 32.42 -18.66 10.81
N ARG A 352 31.40 -19.34 10.27
CA ARG A 352 31.39 -20.81 10.12
C ARG A 352 32.01 -21.30 8.80
N LYS A 353 32.58 -20.41 7.98
CA LYS A 353 33.13 -20.71 6.65
C LYS A 353 32.14 -21.43 5.73
N LEU A 354 30.86 -21.07 5.83
CA LEU A 354 29.81 -21.61 4.98
C LEU A 354 29.58 -20.66 3.80
N GLU A 355 29.44 -21.22 2.60
CA GLU A 355 29.00 -20.46 1.42
C GLU A 355 27.48 -20.24 1.50
N TYR A 356 27.08 -18.99 1.29
CA TYR A 356 25.68 -18.60 1.26
C TYR A 356 25.12 -18.86 -0.14
N ASP A 357 24.28 -19.88 -0.28
CA ASP A 357 23.53 -20.16 -1.49
C ASP A 357 22.06 -19.73 -1.31
N GLU A 358 21.62 -18.81 -2.16
CA GLU A 358 20.25 -18.27 -2.16
C GLU A 358 19.21 -19.35 -2.43
N ALA A 359 19.51 -20.34 -3.29
CA ALA A 359 18.57 -21.39 -3.64
C ALA A 359 18.31 -22.33 -2.47
N THR A 360 19.37 -22.79 -1.78
CA THR A 360 19.28 -23.62 -0.58
C THR A 360 18.58 -22.88 0.56
N MET A 361 18.86 -21.58 0.73
CA MET A 361 18.17 -20.75 1.73
C MET A 361 16.68 -20.60 1.45
N MET A 362 16.26 -20.37 0.20
CA MET A 362 14.83 -20.28 -0.14
C MET A 362 14.09 -21.60 0.13
N ARG A 363 14.71 -22.75 -0.17
CA ARG A 363 14.16 -24.07 0.18
C ARG A 363 14.00 -24.24 1.69
N LEU A 364 15.01 -23.84 2.47
CA LEU A 364 14.96 -23.88 3.93
C LEU A 364 13.84 -22.99 4.49
N ILE A 365 13.72 -21.75 4.01
CA ILE A 365 12.67 -20.80 4.42
C ILE A 365 11.27 -21.37 4.16
N LYS A 366 11.07 -22.00 3.00
CA LYS A 366 9.80 -22.67 2.65
C LYS A 366 9.51 -23.86 3.56
N ARG A 367 10.52 -24.69 3.87
CA ARG A 367 10.38 -25.83 4.80
C ARG A 367 10.05 -25.38 6.22
N LEU A 368 10.59 -24.26 6.66
CA LEU A 368 10.27 -23.64 7.94
C LEU A 368 8.85 -23.03 8.00
N GLY A 369 8.12 -23.04 6.88
CA GLY A 369 6.72 -22.63 6.82
C GLY A 369 6.49 -21.12 6.58
N PHE A 370 7.53 -20.36 6.27
CA PHE A 370 7.40 -18.93 5.97
C PHE A 370 6.92 -18.73 4.53
N LYS A 371 5.90 -17.88 4.36
CA LYS A 371 5.36 -17.52 3.04
C LYS A 371 6.23 -16.47 2.34
N ASN A 372 6.76 -15.53 3.13
CA ASN A 372 7.56 -14.41 2.66
C ASN A 372 8.94 -14.44 3.32
N VAL A 373 9.98 -14.19 2.52
CA VAL A 373 11.37 -14.04 3.02
C VAL A 373 11.47 -12.92 4.06
N THR A 374 10.70 -11.84 3.89
CA THR A 374 10.64 -10.72 4.83
C THR A 374 10.19 -11.14 6.23
N GLU A 375 9.21 -12.05 6.32
CA GLU A 375 8.66 -12.54 7.60
C GLU A 375 9.70 -13.39 8.36
N PHE A 376 10.47 -14.18 7.63
CA PHE A 376 11.58 -14.96 8.19
C PHE A 376 12.63 -14.06 8.85
N TYR A 377 13.11 -13.03 8.13
CA TYR A 377 14.10 -12.09 8.69
C TYR A 377 13.55 -11.24 9.83
N GLN A 378 12.26 -10.86 9.79
CA GLN A 378 11.62 -10.19 10.93
C GLN A 378 11.64 -11.08 12.18
N ARG A 379 11.32 -12.37 12.03
CA ARG A 379 11.30 -13.30 13.16
C ARG A 379 12.68 -13.59 13.75
N ILE A 380 13.73 -13.50 12.94
CA ILE A 380 15.12 -13.48 13.42
C ILE A 380 15.40 -12.18 14.19
N ALA A 381 14.98 -11.03 13.67
CA ALA A 381 15.19 -9.74 14.34
C ALA A 381 14.47 -9.65 15.70
N ASP A 382 13.29 -10.27 15.81
CA ASP A 382 12.51 -10.35 17.05
C ASP A 382 13.08 -11.39 18.04
N GLY A 383 14.14 -12.13 17.66
CA GLY A 383 14.76 -13.15 18.50
C GLY A 383 13.97 -14.44 18.64
N GLY A 384 12.93 -14.64 17.83
CA GLY A 384 12.09 -15.84 17.83
C GLY A 384 12.71 -17.05 17.12
N LEU A 385 13.79 -16.84 16.36
CA LEU A 385 14.60 -17.90 15.75
C LEU A 385 16.06 -17.68 16.10
N ASP A 386 16.72 -18.70 16.66
CA ASP A 386 18.17 -18.63 16.84
C ASP A 386 18.90 -18.81 15.51
N VAL A 387 19.87 -17.94 15.28
CA VAL A 387 20.68 -17.92 14.06
C VAL A 387 21.53 -19.20 13.97
N ASN A 388 21.97 -19.77 15.10
CA ASN A 388 22.76 -21.00 15.08
C ASN A 388 21.92 -22.21 14.65
N GLU A 389 20.70 -22.33 15.16
CA GLU A 389 19.77 -23.39 14.74
C GLU A 389 19.45 -23.33 13.25
N ILE A 390 19.31 -22.10 12.70
CA ILE A 390 19.11 -21.91 11.26
C ILE A 390 20.32 -22.42 10.47
N LEU A 391 21.54 -22.16 10.94
CA LEU A 391 22.76 -22.61 10.29
C LEU A 391 22.89 -24.14 10.31
N ASP A 392 22.52 -24.79 11.41
CA ASP A 392 22.56 -26.25 11.50
C ASP A 392 21.55 -26.88 10.53
N LYS A 393 20.32 -26.33 10.46
CA LYS A 393 19.30 -26.75 9.49
C LYS A 393 19.70 -26.44 8.03
N TYR A 394 20.46 -25.37 7.80
CA TYR A 394 21.01 -25.07 6.48
C TYR A 394 22.04 -26.12 6.03
N ILE A 395 22.94 -26.54 6.91
CA ILE A 395 23.90 -27.61 6.62
C ILE A 395 23.17 -28.94 6.35
N GLU A 396 22.13 -29.26 7.12
CA GLU A 396 21.31 -30.46 6.87
C GLU A 396 20.60 -30.39 5.51
N GLN A 397 20.12 -29.21 5.11
CA GLN A 397 19.53 -29.02 3.78
C GLN A 397 20.58 -29.16 2.67
N GLN A 398 21.78 -28.61 2.85
CA GLN A 398 22.87 -28.72 1.90
C GLN A 398 23.34 -30.18 1.72
N LYS A 399 23.39 -30.96 2.81
CA LYS A 399 23.66 -32.40 2.76
C LYS A 399 22.58 -33.15 1.99
N ARG A 400 21.29 -32.90 2.27
CA ARG A 400 20.20 -33.52 1.50
C ARG A 400 20.24 -33.19 0.02
N ASP A 401 20.58 -31.95 -0.32
CA ASP A 401 20.68 -31.51 -1.71
C ASP A 401 21.91 -32.16 -2.41
N SER A 402 22.96 -32.53 -1.67
CA SER A 402 24.14 -33.25 -2.20
C SER A 402 23.99 -34.78 -2.20
N ASP A 403 23.32 -35.36 -1.21
CA ASP A 403 23.05 -36.80 -1.10
C ASP A 403 22.19 -37.33 -2.27
N THR A 404 21.40 -36.47 -2.92
CA THR A 404 20.70 -36.83 -4.16
C THR A 404 21.60 -37.02 -5.39
N HIS A 405 22.89 -36.66 -5.29
CA HIS A 405 23.88 -36.82 -6.37
C HIS A 405 24.87 -37.97 -6.12
N ASP A 406 25.06 -38.42 -4.88
CA ASP A 406 26.11 -39.40 -4.52
C ASP A 406 25.66 -40.88 -4.58
N GLU A 407 24.38 -41.19 -4.84
CA GLU A 407 23.91 -42.59 -4.94
C GLU A 407 24.11 -43.27 -6.31
N ILE A 408 24.55 -42.55 -7.35
CA ILE A 408 24.89 -43.18 -8.64
C ILE A 408 26.39 -43.15 -8.88
N VAL A 409 27.10 -44.05 -8.21
CA VAL A 409 28.46 -44.40 -8.61
C VAL A 409 28.38 -45.20 -9.91
N TYR A 410 28.49 -44.53 -11.06
CA TYR A 410 28.69 -45.18 -12.35
C TYR A 410 29.99 -45.99 -12.33
N ARG A 411 29.91 -47.29 -12.04
CA ARG A 411 31.02 -48.21 -12.29
C ARG A 411 31.13 -48.41 -13.80
N SER A 412 32.21 -47.88 -14.39
CA SER A 412 32.59 -48.18 -15.78
C SER A 412 32.66 -49.70 -16.01
N ALA A 413 32.13 -50.17 -17.14
CA ALA A 413 32.16 -51.58 -17.55
C ALA A 413 33.59 -52.15 -17.68
N GLU A 414 34.61 -51.29 -17.71
CA GLU A 414 36.03 -51.68 -17.74
C GLU A 414 36.50 -52.39 -16.47
N GLY A 415 35.77 -52.26 -15.34
CA GLY A 415 36.08 -52.94 -14.09
C GLY A 415 35.42 -54.32 -13.92
N TYR A 416 34.60 -54.77 -14.88
CA TYR A 416 33.93 -56.07 -14.79
C TYR A 416 34.86 -57.20 -15.25
N ASN A 417 35.61 -57.77 -14.30
CA ASN A 417 36.20 -59.09 -14.49
C ASN A 417 35.09 -60.12 -14.41
N LEU A 418 34.78 -60.80 -15.54
CA LEU A 418 34.20 -62.14 -15.44
C LEU A 418 35.15 -62.93 -14.56
N GLN A 419 34.72 -63.31 -13.36
CA GLN A 419 35.46 -64.30 -12.59
C GLN A 419 35.73 -65.45 -13.53
N THR A 420 37.02 -65.66 -13.79
CA THR A 420 37.55 -66.79 -14.55
C THR A 420 36.80 -68.01 -14.05
N ALA A 421 36.16 -68.73 -14.97
CA ALA A 421 35.49 -69.99 -14.66
C ALA A 421 36.40 -70.76 -13.72
N GLN A 422 35.97 -70.92 -12.47
CA GLN A 422 36.64 -71.84 -11.55
C GLN A 422 36.80 -73.14 -12.33
N GLU A 423 38.03 -73.65 -12.33
CA GLU A 423 38.36 -74.96 -12.85
C GLU A 423 37.19 -75.89 -12.53
N GLU A 424 36.56 -76.41 -13.59
CA GLU A 424 35.52 -77.41 -13.47
C GLU A 424 36.12 -78.55 -12.65
N THR A 425 35.86 -78.53 -11.35
CA THR A 425 35.96 -79.72 -10.53
C THR A 425 35.03 -80.70 -11.21
N THR A 426 35.63 -81.75 -11.77
CA THR A 426 34.96 -82.91 -12.32
C THR A 426 34.17 -83.60 -11.20
N SER A 427 33.08 -82.99 -10.75
CA SER A 427 32.03 -83.66 -10.01
C SER A 427 31.26 -84.47 -11.03
N LYS A 428 31.55 -85.77 -11.05
CA LYS A 428 30.75 -86.79 -11.74
C LYS A 428 29.40 -86.92 -11.05
N GLU A 429 28.57 -85.90 -11.16
CA GLU A 429 27.16 -85.99 -10.84
C GLU A 429 26.40 -86.03 -12.16
N ASP A 430 25.77 -87.19 -12.44
CA ASP A 430 25.08 -87.50 -13.69
C ASP A 430 23.83 -86.63 -13.87
N VAL A 431 24.01 -85.37 -14.31
CA VAL A 431 22.91 -84.45 -14.64
C VAL A 431 22.27 -84.79 -16.00
N LEU A 432 22.81 -85.76 -16.74
CA LEU A 432 22.33 -86.13 -18.07
C LEU A 432 22.26 -87.65 -18.22
N VAL A 433 21.10 -88.16 -18.66
CA VAL A 433 20.91 -89.58 -19.00
C VAL A 433 20.96 -89.72 -20.52
N ILE A 434 21.94 -90.46 -21.03
CA ILE A 434 22.14 -90.71 -22.47
C ILE A 434 21.83 -92.18 -22.73
N ASP A 435 20.78 -92.47 -23.52
CA ASP A 435 20.31 -93.77 -24.02
C ASP A 435 20.28 -94.98 -23.03
N GLN A 436 19.18 -95.73 -22.98
CA GLN A 436 18.97 -96.93 -22.14
C GLN A 436 19.71 -96.97 -20.77
N ASN A 437 19.75 -95.85 -20.05
CA ASN A 437 20.37 -95.69 -18.71
C ASN A 437 21.91 -95.88 -18.63
N LEU A 438 22.68 -95.54 -19.66
CA LEU A 438 24.14 -95.41 -19.53
C LEU A 438 24.49 -94.13 -18.75
N LYS A 439 25.34 -94.29 -17.72
CA LYS A 439 25.79 -93.23 -16.79
C LYS A 439 27.32 -93.09 -16.83
N GLY A 440 27.86 -91.90 -16.58
CA GLY A 440 29.31 -91.66 -16.49
C GLY A 440 30.07 -91.43 -17.82
N LEU A 441 29.39 -91.02 -18.89
CA LEU A 441 30.04 -90.65 -20.17
C LEU A 441 30.45 -89.17 -20.18
N GLU A 442 31.64 -88.86 -20.74
CA GLU A 442 32.06 -87.47 -20.95
C GLU A 442 31.21 -86.79 -22.04
N PHE A 443 30.56 -85.69 -21.67
CA PHE A 443 29.79 -84.85 -22.59
C PHE A 443 30.21 -83.40 -22.52
N LYS A 444 29.97 -82.64 -23.59
CA LYS A 444 30.15 -81.18 -23.64
C LYS A 444 28.90 -80.50 -24.20
N LEU A 445 28.53 -79.35 -23.66
CA LEU A 445 27.39 -78.56 -24.17
C LEU A 445 27.77 -77.84 -25.47
N ALA A 446 26.85 -77.79 -26.44
CA ALA A 446 27.12 -77.16 -27.73
C ALA A 446 26.98 -75.63 -27.69
N LYS A 447 28.04 -74.92 -28.10
CA LYS A 447 28.07 -73.44 -28.17
C LYS A 447 27.11 -72.82 -29.18
N CYS A 448 26.61 -73.60 -30.14
CA CYS A 448 25.71 -73.08 -31.19
C CYS A 448 24.27 -72.87 -30.73
N CYS A 449 23.84 -73.56 -29.66
CA CYS A 449 22.48 -73.43 -29.11
C CYS A 449 22.46 -73.26 -27.59
N ASN A 450 23.59 -73.42 -26.90
CA ASN A 450 23.74 -73.25 -25.45
C ASN A 450 22.57 -73.87 -24.67
N PRO A 451 22.41 -75.21 -24.72
CA PRO A 451 21.28 -75.88 -24.08
C PRO A 451 21.32 -75.66 -22.57
N ILE A 452 20.19 -75.28 -21.99
CA ILE A 452 20.03 -75.07 -20.55
C ILE A 452 19.19 -76.19 -19.91
N TYR A 453 19.30 -76.33 -18.59
CA TYR A 453 18.49 -77.29 -17.86
C TYR A 453 17.00 -77.01 -18.06
N GLY A 454 16.25 -78.05 -18.45
CA GLY A 454 14.83 -77.96 -18.79
C GLY A 454 14.54 -77.97 -20.29
N ASP A 455 15.53 -77.69 -21.14
CA ASP A 455 15.36 -77.78 -22.59
C ASP A 455 15.29 -79.24 -23.07
N ASP A 456 14.51 -79.50 -24.12
CA ASP A 456 14.54 -80.78 -24.83
C ASP A 456 15.85 -80.91 -25.62
N VAL A 457 16.69 -81.89 -25.26
CA VAL A 457 18.04 -82.06 -25.82
C VAL A 457 18.25 -83.39 -26.53
N PHE A 458 19.25 -83.44 -27.41
CA PHE A 458 19.78 -84.69 -27.98
C PHE A 458 21.31 -84.67 -27.97
N GLY A 459 21.93 -85.84 -27.89
CA GLY A 459 23.37 -85.99 -28.00
C GLY A 459 23.80 -86.29 -29.43
N PHE A 460 24.92 -85.70 -29.85
CA PHE A 460 25.57 -85.98 -31.12
C PHE A 460 26.98 -86.49 -30.87
N VAL A 461 27.28 -87.70 -31.35
CA VAL A 461 28.61 -88.32 -31.23
C VAL A 461 29.55 -87.69 -32.25
N THR A 462 30.56 -86.97 -31.77
CA THR A 462 31.57 -86.33 -32.63
C THR A 462 32.60 -87.34 -33.11
N VAL A 463 33.31 -87.02 -34.21
CA VAL A 463 34.38 -87.87 -34.76
C VAL A 463 35.51 -88.11 -33.75
N SER A 464 35.75 -87.15 -32.86
CA SER A 464 36.76 -87.19 -31.80
C SER A 464 36.36 -88.01 -30.56
N GLY A 465 35.24 -88.75 -30.61
CA GLY A 465 34.84 -89.68 -29.55
C GLY A 465 34.10 -89.07 -28.35
N GLY A 466 33.78 -87.77 -28.38
CA GLY A 466 33.00 -87.10 -27.33
C GLY A 466 31.54 -86.84 -27.74
N ILE A 467 30.62 -86.83 -26.77
CA ILE A 467 29.20 -86.51 -27.01
C ILE A 467 28.98 -85.02 -26.82
N LYS A 468 28.41 -84.34 -27.84
CA LYS A 468 27.97 -82.96 -27.73
C LYS A 468 26.46 -82.88 -27.55
N ILE A 469 26.01 -82.15 -26.54
CA ILE A 469 24.58 -81.97 -26.26
C ILE A 469 24.06 -80.73 -27.00
N HIS A 470 23.02 -80.94 -27.80
CA HIS A 470 22.34 -79.93 -28.58
C HIS A 470 20.88 -79.81 -28.14
N ARG A 471 20.30 -78.62 -28.27
CA ARG A 471 18.85 -78.40 -28.14
C ARG A 471 18.13 -78.99 -29.35
N SER A 472 16.95 -79.54 -29.16
CA SER A 472 16.19 -80.26 -30.21
C SER A 472 15.78 -79.39 -31.40
N ASP A 473 15.70 -78.08 -31.19
CA ASP A 473 15.41 -77.00 -32.14
C ASP A 473 16.69 -76.23 -32.58
N CYS A 474 17.89 -76.77 -32.30
CA CYS A 474 19.14 -76.14 -32.72
C CYS A 474 19.15 -75.91 -34.26
N PRO A 475 19.63 -74.75 -34.76
CA PRO A 475 19.70 -74.47 -36.20
C PRO A 475 20.43 -75.56 -37.01
N ASN A 476 21.41 -76.22 -36.40
CA ASN A 476 22.21 -77.27 -37.03
C ASN A 476 21.60 -78.68 -36.87
N ALA A 477 20.54 -78.85 -36.06
CA ALA A 477 19.98 -80.16 -35.73
C ALA A 477 19.41 -80.88 -36.96
N ASN A 478 18.76 -80.16 -37.87
CA ASN A 478 18.15 -80.74 -39.07
C ASN A 478 19.22 -81.36 -39.98
N GLN A 479 20.31 -80.64 -40.22
CA GLN A 479 21.42 -81.14 -41.04
C GLN A 479 22.13 -82.34 -40.39
N MET A 480 22.24 -82.36 -39.06
CA MET A 480 22.82 -83.49 -38.32
C MET A 480 21.94 -84.75 -38.42
N ARG A 481 20.62 -84.62 -38.31
CA ARG A 481 19.67 -85.73 -38.45
C ARG A 481 19.66 -86.31 -39.85
N GLU A 482 19.72 -85.45 -40.88
CA GLU A 482 19.64 -85.86 -42.27
C GLU A 482 20.93 -86.55 -42.77
N ARG A 483 22.10 -86.02 -42.41
CA ARG A 483 23.40 -86.56 -42.90
C ARG A 483 24.00 -87.63 -42.00
N PHE A 484 23.77 -87.57 -40.69
CA PHE A 484 24.48 -88.40 -39.70
C PHE A 484 23.53 -88.94 -38.63
N GLY A 485 22.33 -89.39 -39.03
CA GLY A 485 21.30 -89.89 -38.11
C GLY A 485 21.78 -91.02 -37.17
N TYR A 486 22.70 -91.88 -37.62
CA TYR A 486 23.27 -92.96 -36.82
C TYR A 486 24.19 -92.49 -35.67
N ARG A 487 24.57 -91.20 -35.63
CA ARG A 487 25.39 -90.61 -34.56
C ARG A 487 24.58 -89.84 -33.53
N ILE A 488 23.25 -89.86 -33.64
CA ILE A 488 22.35 -89.17 -32.73
C ILE A 488 21.94 -90.13 -31.62
N VAL A 489 22.16 -89.72 -30.39
CA VAL A 489 21.77 -90.44 -29.18
C VAL A 489 20.70 -89.65 -28.44
N LYS A 490 19.71 -90.35 -27.88
CA LYS A 490 18.68 -89.72 -27.07
C LYS A 490 19.30 -89.31 -25.73
N ALA A 491 19.18 -88.03 -25.40
CA ALA A 491 19.67 -87.48 -24.14
C ALA A 491 18.51 -86.79 -23.42
N ARG A 492 18.48 -86.85 -22.09
CA ARG A 492 17.54 -86.08 -21.27
C ARG A 492 18.24 -85.59 -20.00
N TRP A 493 17.81 -84.44 -19.50
CA TRP A 493 18.26 -83.95 -18.20
C TRP A 493 17.77 -84.88 -17.08
N ALA A 494 18.66 -85.17 -16.13
CA ALA A 494 18.34 -85.91 -14.92
C ALA A 494 17.67 -84.93 -13.94
N GLY A 495 16.45 -85.22 -13.53
CA GLY A 495 15.57 -84.33 -12.74
C GLY A 495 16.02 -83.99 -11.31
N LYS A 496 17.31 -84.12 -10.97
CA LYS A 496 17.88 -83.79 -9.66
C LYS A 496 19.15 -82.96 -9.85
N SER A 497 19.00 -81.64 -9.90
CA SER A 497 20.11 -80.69 -9.84
C SER A 497 19.81 -79.62 -8.78
N GLU A 498 19.70 -80.03 -7.52
CA GLU A 498 19.76 -79.07 -6.41
C GLU A 498 21.24 -78.69 -6.20
N GLY A 499 21.59 -77.43 -6.47
CA GLY A 499 22.88 -76.84 -6.05
C GLY A 499 23.90 -76.52 -7.13
N THR A 500 23.67 -76.83 -8.42
CA THR A 500 24.59 -76.43 -9.50
C THR A 500 24.15 -75.14 -10.19
N GLN A 501 24.96 -74.09 -10.12
CA GLN A 501 24.76 -72.83 -10.85
C GLN A 501 25.32 -72.97 -12.27
N TYR A 502 24.51 -72.67 -13.29
CA TYR A 502 24.94 -72.70 -14.69
C TYR A 502 25.11 -71.28 -15.23
N PRO A 503 26.23 -70.96 -15.90
CA PRO A 503 26.40 -69.67 -16.54
C PRO A 503 25.43 -69.54 -17.73
N ILE A 504 24.57 -68.52 -17.70
CA ILE A 504 23.66 -68.16 -18.81
C ILE A 504 24.10 -66.83 -19.39
N THR A 505 24.17 -66.75 -20.72
CA THR A 505 24.40 -65.48 -21.41
C THR A 505 23.06 -64.88 -21.84
N LEU A 506 22.70 -63.74 -21.28
CA LEU A 506 21.52 -62.97 -21.67
C LEU A 506 21.94 -61.85 -22.63
N ARG A 507 21.26 -61.76 -23.79
CA ARG A 507 21.39 -60.63 -24.69
C ARG A 507 20.28 -59.62 -24.38
N VAL A 508 20.63 -58.50 -23.80
CA VAL A 508 19.72 -57.37 -23.56
C VAL A 508 19.92 -56.34 -24.66
N VAL A 509 18.82 -55.88 -25.26
CA VAL A 509 18.82 -54.80 -26.24
C VAL A 509 18.08 -53.62 -25.61
N GLY A 510 18.77 -52.52 -25.37
CA GLY A 510 18.21 -51.28 -24.86
C GLY A 510 18.34 -50.16 -25.88
N HIS A 511 17.51 -49.13 -25.73
CA HIS A 511 17.72 -47.84 -26.40
C HIS A 511 18.75 -47.06 -25.59
N ASP A 512 19.79 -46.57 -26.28
CA ASP A 512 20.79 -45.69 -25.70
C ASP A 512 20.16 -44.30 -25.51
N ASP A 513 19.84 -43.97 -24.26
CA ASP A 513 19.39 -42.64 -23.85
C ASP A 513 20.39 -42.12 -22.80
N ILE A 514 20.61 -40.81 -22.80
CA ILE A 514 21.47 -40.19 -21.79
C ILE A 514 20.70 -40.32 -20.49
N GLY A 515 21.17 -41.19 -19.60
CA GLY A 515 20.55 -41.45 -18.29
C GLY A 515 20.02 -40.20 -17.60
#